data_AF-A0A0W8FEC3-F1
#
_entry.id   AF-A0A0W8FEC3-F1
#
_cell.length_a   1.000
_cell.length_b   1.000
_cell.length_c   1.000
_cell.angle_alpha   90.00
_cell.angle_beta   90.00
_cell.angle_gamma   90.00
#
_symmetry.space_group_name_H-M   'P 1'
#
loop_
_entity.id
_entity.type
_entity.pdbx_description
1 polymer ?
#
loop_
_entity_poly.entity_id
_entity_poly.type
_entity_poly.pdbx_seq_one_letter_code
_entity_poly.pdbx_strand_id
1 'polypeptide(L)'
;MSKGATHRLQMLKGKTGLTPNILLRIAVCYSLNEPKIPNPNDYDEEGQELNRYTLTGEWDAFYMGLLRERLIVDSLDPEQDLFPQFKAHLNRGVFSIFSRIKDLSDFQSLLPAENAVSPLAELDEVDMYDA
;
A
#
# COMPACT_ATOMS: atom_id res chain seq x y z
N MET A 1 -13.89 -2.71 -2.13
CA MET A 1 -13.31 -2.08 -0.92
C MET A 1 -14.31 -2.13 0.21
N SER A 2 -13.90 -1.85 1.45
CA SER A 2 -14.86 -1.60 2.52
C SER A 2 -15.60 -0.28 2.31
N LYS A 3 -16.82 -0.22 2.83
CA LYS A 3 -17.63 0.99 2.89
C LYS A 3 -16.92 2.10 3.67
N GLY A 4 -16.29 1.73 4.79
CA GLY A 4 -15.54 2.66 5.64
C GLY A 4 -14.36 3.30 4.91
N ALA A 5 -13.52 2.50 4.25
CA ALA A 5 -12.40 3.04 3.48
C ALA A 5 -12.87 3.83 2.25
N THR A 6 -13.95 3.39 1.59
CA THR A 6 -14.54 4.11 0.44
C THR A 6 -14.98 5.52 0.84
N HIS A 7 -15.67 5.66 1.97
CA HIS A 7 -16.08 6.97 2.47
C HIS A 7 -14.88 7.88 2.75
N ARG A 8 -13.84 7.36 3.41
CA ARG A 8 -12.60 8.10 3.69
C ARG A 8 -11.85 8.51 2.45
N LEU A 9 -11.82 7.66 1.42
CA LEU A 9 -11.20 7.99 0.14
C LEU A 9 -11.88 9.19 -0.53
N GLN A 10 -13.22 9.25 -0.50
CA GLN A 10 -13.96 10.40 -1.03
C GLN A 10 -13.68 11.68 -0.24
N MET A 11 -13.56 11.58 1.09
CA MET A 11 -13.17 12.72 1.91
C MET A 11 -11.73 13.19 1.60
N LEU A 12 -10.78 12.27 1.42
CA LEU A 12 -9.40 12.60 1.03
C LEU A 12 -9.35 13.32 -0.31
N LYS A 13 -10.12 12.84 -1.29
CA LYS A 13 -10.28 13.53 -2.59
C LYS A 13 -10.74 14.97 -2.39
N GLY A 14 -11.75 15.20 -1.55
CA GLY A 14 -12.25 16.55 -1.26
C GLY A 14 -11.22 17.46 -0.57
N LYS A 15 -10.45 16.91 0.38
CA LYS A 15 -9.41 17.63 1.13
C LYS A 15 -8.18 18.01 0.32
N THR A 16 -7.81 17.15 -0.64
CA THR A 16 -6.49 17.20 -1.29
C THR A 16 -6.57 17.56 -2.78
N GLY A 17 -7.74 17.41 -3.40
CA GLY A 17 -7.93 17.53 -4.85
C GLY A 17 -7.37 16.36 -5.66
N LEU A 18 -6.72 15.38 -5.03
CA LEU A 18 -6.14 14.23 -5.70
C LEU A 18 -7.21 13.22 -6.13
N THR A 19 -6.96 12.55 -7.25
CA THR A 19 -7.86 11.51 -7.73
C THR A 19 -7.83 10.28 -6.81
N PRO A 20 -8.93 9.51 -6.73
CA PRO A 20 -8.96 8.28 -5.95
C PRO A 20 -7.82 7.30 -6.27
N ASN A 21 -7.42 7.17 -7.54
CA ASN A 21 -6.34 6.26 -7.93
C ASN A 21 -4.99 6.69 -7.38
N ILE A 22 -4.67 7.98 -7.39
CA ILE A 22 -3.43 8.51 -6.80
C ILE A 22 -3.42 8.26 -5.29
N LEU A 23 -4.54 8.55 -4.62
CA LEU A 23 -4.68 8.33 -3.18
C LEU A 23 -4.53 6.85 -2.80
N LEU A 24 -5.09 5.94 -3.59
CA LEU A 24 -4.97 4.50 -3.37
C LEU A 24 -3.55 3.96 -3.61
N ARG A 25 -2.82 4.53 -4.58
CA ARG A 25 -1.39 4.23 -4.78
C ARG A 25 -0.55 4.65 -3.58
N ILE A 26 -0.80 5.83 -3.04
CA ILE A 26 -0.12 6.30 -1.82
C ILE A 26 -0.51 5.41 -0.63
N ALA A 27 -1.81 5.10 -0.49
CA ALA A 27 -2.32 4.24 0.58
C ALA A 27 -1.66 2.86 0.57
N VAL A 28 -1.56 2.20 -0.59
CA VAL A 28 -0.93 0.87 -0.66
C VAL A 28 0.56 0.94 -0.33
N CYS A 29 1.31 1.93 -0.85
CA CYS A 29 2.73 2.10 -0.50
C CYS A 29 2.93 2.34 0.99
N TYR A 30 2.13 3.23 1.57
CA TYR A 30 2.18 3.52 3.01
C TYR A 30 1.89 2.25 3.82
N SER A 31 0.84 1.52 3.43
CA SER A 31 0.45 0.27 4.06
C SER A 31 1.55 -0.79 3.94
N LEU A 32 2.23 -0.94 2.81
CA LEU A 32 3.32 -1.90 2.63
C LEU A 32 4.52 -1.63 3.56
N ASN A 33 4.73 -0.38 3.98
CA ASN A 33 5.76 -0.02 4.96
C ASN A 33 5.35 -0.28 6.42
N GLU A 34 4.07 -0.56 6.70
CA GLU A 34 3.65 -0.86 8.07
C GLU A 34 4.09 -2.28 8.47
N PRO A 35 4.66 -2.49 9.67
CA PRO A 35 5.23 -3.79 10.05
C PRO A 35 4.17 -4.87 10.22
N LYS A 36 2.97 -4.52 10.70
CA LYS A 36 1.89 -5.49 10.93
C LYS A 36 1.35 -6.01 9.60
N ILE A 37 0.93 -7.27 9.55
CA ILE A 37 0.19 -7.85 8.41
C ILE A 37 -1.29 -7.42 8.51
N PRO A 38 -1.91 -6.87 7.46
CA PRO A 38 -3.34 -6.58 7.50
C PRO A 38 -4.14 -7.88 7.38
N ASN A 39 -5.23 -8.01 8.13
CA ASN A 39 -6.14 -9.14 8.01
C ASN A 39 -7.26 -8.79 7.01
N PRO A 40 -7.41 -9.51 5.89
CA PRO A 40 -8.47 -9.24 4.92
C PRO A 40 -9.88 -9.29 5.52
N ASN A 41 -10.11 -10.12 6.55
CA ASN A 41 -11.40 -10.28 7.19
C ASN A 41 -11.83 -9.08 8.06
N ASP A 42 -10.92 -8.13 8.32
CA ASP A 42 -11.24 -6.91 9.07
C ASP A 42 -12.04 -5.89 8.22
N TYR A 43 -12.21 -6.15 6.92
CA TYR A 43 -12.80 -5.22 5.96
C TYR A 43 -13.98 -5.84 5.23
N ASP A 44 -15.12 -5.16 5.25
CA ASP A 44 -16.27 -5.52 4.42
C ASP A 44 -15.99 -5.31 2.92
N GLU A 45 -16.88 -5.81 2.07
CA GLU A 45 -16.86 -5.62 0.61
C GLU A 45 -17.98 -4.70 0.10
N GLU A 46 -18.62 -3.92 0.99
CA GLU A 46 -19.78 -3.07 0.67
C GLU A 46 -19.42 -1.67 0.13
N GLY A 47 -18.13 -1.44 -0.12
CA GLY A 47 -17.62 -0.19 -0.66
C GLY A 47 -17.56 -0.18 -2.18
N GLN A 48 -16.75 0.74 -2.74
CA GLN A 48 -16.55 0.80 -4.18
C GLN A 48 -15.84 -0.44 -4.71
N GLU A 49 -16.21 -0.84 -5.93
CA GLU A 49 -15.50 -1.85 -6.69
C GLU A 49 -14.13 -1.32 -7.15
N LEU A 50 -13.11 -2.17 -7.10
CA LEU A 50 -11.76 -1.81 -7.50
C LEU A 50 -11.41 -2.50 -8.81
N ASN A 51 -11.14 -1.70 -9.84
CA ASN A 51 -10.45 -2.20 -11.01
C ASN A 51 -8.94 -2.00 -10.83
N ARG A 52 -8.22 -3.10 -10.57
CA ARG A 52 -6.75 -3.10 -10.40
C ARG A 52 -6.05 -2.36 -11.54
N TYR A 53 -6.34 -2.70 -12.80
CA TYR A 53 -5.67 -2.13 -13.96
C TYR A 53 -5.93 -0.63 -14.11
N THR A 54 -7.11 -0.14 -13.71
CA THR A 54 -7.39 1.30 -13.65
C THR A 54 -6.61 1.98 -12.52
N LEU A 55 -6.51 1.31 -11.36
CA LEU A 55 -5.78 1.82 -10.20
C LEU A 55 -4.29 1.89 -10.46
N THR A 56 -3.66 0.82 -10.95
CA THR A 56 -2.20 0.72 -11.10
C THR A 56 -1.71 1.22 -12.46
N GLY A 57 -2.51 1.08 -13.52
CA GLY A 57 -2.15 1.52 -14.87
C GLY A 57 -0.92 0.78 -15.40
N GLU A 58 -0.01 1.53 -16.03
CA GLU A 58 1.27 1.02 -16.54
C GLU A 58 2.19 0.45 -15.44
N TRP A 59 1.98 0.85 -14.18
CA TRP A 59 2.80 0.44 -13.03
C TRP A 59 2.30 -0.84 -12.36
N ASP A 60 1.37 -1.56 -12.99
CA ASP A 60 0.74 -2.75 -12.42
C ASP A 60 1.74 -3.82 -11.98
N ALA A 61 2.72 -4.13 -12.85
CA ALA A 61 3.77 -5.09 -12.54
C ALA A 61 4.58 -4.67 -11.31
N PHE A 62 4.85 -3.37 -11.14
CA PHE A 62 5.58 -2.82 -10.01
C PHE A 62 4.80 -3.01 -8.70
N TYR A 63 3.54 -2.56 -8.63
CA TYR A 63 2.74 -2.69 -7.41
C TYR A 63 2.49 -4.13 -7.01
N MET A 64 2.28 -5.03 -7.98
CA MET A 64 2.12 -6.45 -7.68
C MET A 64 3.42 -7.14 -7.31
N GLY A 65 4.55 -6.69 -7.86
CA GLY A 65 5.88 -7.15 -7.45
C GLY A 65 6.13 -6.85 -5.98
N LEU A 66 5.91 -5.59 -5.56
CA LEU A 66 6.02 -5.17 -4.16
C LEU A 66 5.09 -5.96 -3.24
N LEU A 67 3.85 -6.20 -3.67
CA LEU A 67 2.91 -6.98 -2.87
C LEU A 67 3.35 -8.44 -2.77
N ARG A 68 3.84 -9.07 -3.85
CA ARG A 68 4.35 -10.44 -3.79
C ARG A 68 5.55 -10.57 -2.87
N GLU A 69 6.50 -9.65 -2.96
CA GLU A 69 7.64 -9.59 -2.05
C GLU A 69 7.14 -9.50 -0.60
N ARG A 70 6.18 -8.61 -0.33
CA ARG A 70 5.57 -8.47 0.98
C ARG A 70 4.94 -9.76 1.49
N LEU A 71 4.21 -10.51 0.65
CA LEU A 71 3.61 -11.79 1.02
C LEU A 71 4.68 -12.82 1.41
N ILE A 72 5.79 -12.87 0.68
CA ILE A 72 6.90 -13.79 0.99
C ILE A 72 7.48 -13.44 2.37
N VAL A 73 7.74 -12.17 2.64
CA VAL A 73 8.23 -11.70 3.95
C VAL A 73 7.25 -12.04 5.07
N ASP A 74 5.95 -11.89 4.81
CA ASP A 74 4.88 -12.18 5.76
C ASP A 74 4.56 -13.69 5.87
N SER A 75 5.28 -14.57 5.16
CA SER A 75 5.04 -16.03 5.09
C SER A 75 3.63 -16.42 4.63
N LEU A 76 3.10 -15.67 3.67
CA LEU A 76 1.81 -15.90 2.99
C LEU A 76 2.02 -16.48 1.59
N ASP A 77 0.97 -17.07 1.01
CA ASP A 77 1.02 -17.67 -0.33
C ASP A 77 0.85 -16.59 -1.42
N PRO A 78 1.86 -16.32 -2.26
CA PRO A 78 1.78 -15.25 -3.27
C PRO A 78 0.77 -15.48 -4.39
N GLU A 79 0.25 -16.70 -4.54
CA GLU A 79 -0.76 -17.03 -5.56
C GLU A 79 -2.18 -16.99 -4.97
N GLN A 80 -2.37 -17.49 -3.73
CA GLN A 80 -3.68 -17.50 -3.08
C GLN A 80 -4.02 -16.16 -2.41
N ASP A 81 -3.04 -15.52 -1.78
CA ASP A 81 -3.28 -14.37 -0.91
C ASP A 81 -3.15 -13.02 -1.63
N LEU A 82 -2.69 -12.99 -2.90
CA LEU A 82 -2.39 -11.76 -3.61
C LEU A 82 -3.53 -10.75 -3.64
N PHE A 83 -4.70 -11.16 -4.14
CA PHE A 83 -5.84 -10.24 -4.25
C PHE A 83 -6.51 -9.92 -2.91
N PRO A 84 -6.75 -10.89 -2.01
CA PRO A 84 -7.22 -10.60 -0.65
C PRO A 84 -6.32 -9.60 0.08
N GLN A 85 -5.00 -9.80 0.04
CA GLN A 85 -4.04 -8.91 0.69
C GLN A 85 -3.92 -7.57 -0.02
N PHE A 86 -4.01 -7.51 -1.35
CA PHE A 86 -4.06 -6.22 -2.06
C PHE A 86 -5.23 -5.36 -1.57
N LYS A 87 -6.42 -5.95 -1.46
CA LYS A 87 -7.60 -5.26 -0.89
C LYS A 87 -7.38 -4.86 0.56
N ALA A 88 -6.81 -5.74 1.38
CA ALA A 88 -6.55 -5.48 2.80
C ALA A 88 -5.57 -4.31 2.97
N HIS A 89 -4.48 -4.29 2.19
CA HIS A 89 -3.50 -3.21 2.19
C HIS A 89 -4.09 -1.88 1.71
N LEU A 90 -4.92 -1.88 0.67
CA LEU A 90 -5.61 -0.68 0.19
C LEU A 90 -6.55 -0.11 1.26
N ASN A 91 -7.37 -0.96 1.87
CA ASN A 91 -8.26 -0.53 2.95
C ASN A 91 -7.46 0.04 4.11
N ARG A 92 -6.50 -0.72 4.67
CA ARG A 92 -5.64 -0.26 5.76
C ARG A 92 -4.99 1.07 5.43
N GLY A 93 -4.35 1.16 4.27
CA GLY A 93 -3.63 2.35 3.84
C GLY A 93 -4.51 3.59 3.85
N VAL A 94 -5.76 3.47 3.37
CA VAL A 94 -6.71 4.59 3.40
C VAL A 94 -7.05 4.98 4.83
N PHE A 95 -7.28 4.03 5.74
CA PHE A 95 -7.50 4.33 7.16
C PHE A 95 -6.27 5.02 7.78
N SER A 96 -5.07 4.50 7.51
CA SER A 96 -3.81 5.01 8.05
C SER A 96 -3.55 6.45 7.63
N ILE A 97 -3.61 6.75 6.33
CA ILE A 97 -3.33 8.11 5.83
C ILE A 97 -4.46 9.08 6.16
N PHE A 98 -5.73 8.63 6.23
CA PHE A 98 -6.86 9.52 6.51
C PHE A 98 -6.73 10.27 7.84
N SER A 99 -6.19 9.59 8.87
CA SER A 99 -5.97 10.19 10.19
C SER A 99 -4.89 11.28 10.21
N ARG A 100 -4.01 11.30 9.20
CA ARG A 100 -2.84 12.18 9.11
C ARG A 100 -3.03 13.33 8.13
N ILE A 101 -3.86 13.15 7.11
CA ILE A 101 -4.04 14.10 6.02
C ILE A 101 -5.29 14.98 6.24
N LYS A 102 -5.05 16.28 6.47
CA LYS A 102 -6.06 17.34 6.51
C LYS A 102 -6.13 18.08 5.17
N ASP A 103 -4.99 18.32 4.55
CA ASP A 103 -4.86 18.91 3.21
C ASP A 103 -3.66 18.35 2.43
N LEU A 104 -3.40 18.89 1.23
CA LEU A 104 -2.35 18.41 0.33
C LEU A 104 -0.93 18.54 0.91
N SER A 105 -0.67 19.51 1.80
CA SER A 105 0.66 19.74 2.36
C SER A 105 1.08 18.67 3.37
N ASP A 106 0.12 18.02 4.02
CA ASP A 106 0.36 17.02 5.05
C ASP A 106 1.03 15.73 4.51
N PHE A 107 1.04 15.49 3.20
CA PHE A 107 1.69 14.30 2.62
C PHE A 107 3.19 14.24 2.90
N GLN A 108 3.84 15.39 3.11
CA GLN A 108 5.25 15.43 3.52
C GLN A 108 5.48 14.68 4.84
N SER A 109 4.49 14.66 5.74
CA SER A 109 4.57 13.96 7.02
C SER A 109 4.53 12.43 6.91
N LEU A 110 4.18 11.89 5.73
CA LEU A 110 4.19 10.45 5.46
C LEU A 110 5.55 9.95 5.02
N LEU A 111 6.47 10.84 4.64
CA LEU A 111 7.79 10.46 4.20
C LEU A 111 8.64 10.04 5.41
N PRO A 112 9.46 8.99 5.27
CA PRO A 112 10.46 8.67 6.28
C PRO A 112 11.41 9.87 6.45
N ALA A 113 11.92 10.07 7.67
CA ALA A 113 13.00 11.02 7.87
C ALA A 113 14.19 10.64 6.97
N GLU A 114 14.93 11.62 6.44
CA GLU A 114 15.97 11.45 5.40
C GLU A 114 17.03 10.36 5.72
N ASN A 115 17.15 9.93 6.97
CA ASN A 115 18.10 8.93 7.44
C ASN A 115 17.54 7.50 7.61
N ALA A 116 16.25 7.28 7.30
CA ALA A 116 15.61 5.96 7.39
C ALA A 116 15.54 5.29 6.00
N VAL A 117 16.70 5.11 5.36
CA VAL A 117 16.80 4.17 4.25
C VAL A 117 16.84 2.77 4.85
N SER A 118 16.01 1.86 4.32
CA SER A 118 15.93 0.48 4.79
C SER A 118 17.30 -0.22 4.67
N PRO A 119 17.72 -1.05 5.65
CA PRO A 119 18.94 -1.86 5.57
C PRO A 119 18.96 -2.83 4.39
N LEU A 120 17.83 -3.03 3.69
CA LEU A 120 17.78 -3.88 2.49
C LEU A 120 18.58 -3.33 1.30
N ALA A 121 19.06 -2.08 1.36
CA ALA A 121 20.05 -1.56 0.41
C ALA A 121 21.48 -2.09 0.67
N GLU A 122 21.73 -2.68 1.84
CA GLU A 122 22.96 -3.38 2.22
C GLU A 122 22.70 -4.90 2.14
N LEU A 123 22.29 -5.40 0.97
CA LEU A 123 22.62 -6.78 0.65
C LEU A 123 24.06 -6.78 0.19
N ASP A 124 24.93 -7.19 1.11
CA ASP A 124 26.34 -7.47 0.89
C ASP A 124 26.56 -8.05 -0.51
N GLU A 125 27.52 -7.48 -1.22
CA GLU A 125 28.25 -8.16 -2.29
C GLU A 125 28.83 -9.45 -1.68
N VAL A 126 28.02 -10.51 -1.60
CA VAL A 126 28.51 -11.84 -1.24
C VAL A 126 29.27 -12.32 -2.46
N ASP A 127 30.59 -12.21 -2.34
CA ASP A 127 31.63 -12.77 -3.19
C ASP A 127 31.17 -14.04 -3.92
N MET A 128 30.76 -13.89 -5.19
CA MET A 128 30.56 -15.01 -6.10
C MET A 128 31.87 -15.34 -6.85
N TYR A 129 32.97 -15.34 -6.11
CA TYR A 129 34.28 -15.81 -6.56
C TYR A 129 35.00 -16.43 -5.37
N ASP A 130 34.58 -17.62 -4.93
CA ASP A 130 35.47 -18.63 -4.32
C ASP A 130 34.69 -19.94 -4.07
N ALA A 131 34.72 -20.84 -5.06
CA ALA A 131 34.85 -22.31 -4.96
C ALA A 131 34.62 -22.99 -6.32
#